data_AF-T1EIG2-F1
#
_entry.id   AF-T1EIG2-F1
#
_cell.length_a   1.000
_cell.length_b   1.000
_cell.length_c   1.000
_cell.angle_alpha   90.00
_cell.angle_beta   90.00
_cell.angle_gamma   90.00
#
_symmetry.space_group_name_H-M   'P 1'
#
loop_
_entity.id
_entity.type
_entity.pdbx_description
1 polymer ?
#
loop_
_entity_poly.entity_id
_entity_poly.type
_entity_poly.pdbx_seq_one_letter_code
_entity_poly.pdbx_strand_id
1 'polypeptide(L)'
;HLKWTESFHNLMQDIDGVKLFKEYLKGDNFSDKLIDFHFACLGFKIKVSTDPENFSNLAKSIYKKFIKGDSMPLKSSVKKQIVEALKTKNINESIFDVAQAEIDLILKTNHYPAFLTSDIFIKFAETELENSKI
;
A
#
# COMPACT_ATOMS: atom_id res chain seq x y z
N HIS A 1 4.87 9.34 -22.85
CA HIS A 1 5.72 9.49 -21.64
C HIS A 1 5.01 8.79 -20.50
N LEU A 2 5.64 7.82 -19.86
CA LEU A 2 4.99 6.99 -18.84
C LEU A 2 4.85 7.81 -17.55
N LYS A 3 3.62 8.20 -17.18
CA LYS A 3 3.38 9.08 -16.00
C LYS A 3 3.88 8.46 -14.69
N TRP A 4 4.10 7.14 -14.68
CA TRP A 4 4.59 6.39 -13.53
C TRP A 4 5.98 6.84 -13.09
N THR A 5 6.81 7.40 -13.99
CA THR A 5 8.17 7.89 -13.64
C THR A 5 8.18 9.29 -13.04
N GLU A 6 7.05 10.02 -13.13
CA GLU A 6 6.95 11.40 -12.68
C GLU A 6 6.67 11.50 -11.17
N SER A 7 5.89 10.56 -10.61
CA SER A 7 5.67 10.47 -9.17
C SER A 7 5.09 9.12 -8.74
N PHE A 8 5.36 8.74 -7.49
CA PHE A 8 4.71 7.60 -6.85
C PHE A 8 3.18 7.72 -6.85
N HIS A 9 2.65 8.93 -6.74
CA HIS A 9 1.22 9.19 -6.80
C HIS A 9 0.63 8.80 -8.16
N ASN A 10 1.28 9.18 -9.27
CA ASN A 10 0.85 8.80 -10.61
C ASN A 10 0.89 7.29 -10.81
N LEU A 11 1.92 6.61 -10.29
CA LEU A 11 1.99 5.15 -10.31
C LEU A 11 0.81 4.51 -9.56
N MET A 12 0.46 5.03 -8.38
CA MET A 12 -0.60 4.48 -7.52
C MET A 12 -2.02 4.72 -8.04
N GLN A 13 -2.21 5.65 -8.99
CA GLN A 13 -3.50 5.88 -9.65
C GLN A 13 -3.70 5.05 -10.92
N ASP A 14 -2.64 4.42 -11.41
CA ASP A 14 -2.68 3.62 -12.63
C ASP A 14 -2.83 2.14 -12.30
N ILE A 15 -3.88 1.50 -12.83
CA ILE A 15 -4.19 0.09 -12.54
C ILE A 15 -3.06 -0.84 -13.02
N ASP A 16 -2.48 -0.57 -14.19
CA ASP A 16 -1.43 -1.42 -14.76
C ASP A 16 -0.08 -1.11 -14.11
N GLY A 17 0.16 0.15 -13.76
CA GLY A 17 1.30 0.55 -12.93
C GLY A 17 1.31 -0.15 -11.57
N VAL A 18 0.17 -0.16 -10.86
CA VAL A 18 0.02 -0.86 -9.59
C VAL A 18 0.22 -2.36 -9.75
N LYS A 19 -0.30 -2.99 -10.81
CA LYS A 19 -0.10 -4.43 -11.06
C LYS A 19 1.39 -4.77 -11.22
N LEU A 20 2.10 -4.04 -12.07
CA LEU A 20 3.52 -4.28 -12.33
C LEU A 20 4.37 -4.01 -11.08
N PHE A 21 4.06 -2.93 -10.36
CA PHE A 21 4.74 -2.61 -9.11
C PHE A 21 4.49 -3.67 -8.03
N LYS A 22 3.28 -4.21 -7.93
CA LYS A 22 2.97 -5.31 -7.02
C LYS A 22 3.71 -6.60 -7.39
N GLU A 23 3.88 -6.88 -8.69
CA GLU A 23 4.69 -8.01 -9.15
C GLU A 23 6.16 -7.85 -8.76
N TYR A 24 6.73 -6.67 -8.96
CA TYR A 24 8.06 -6.31 -8.47
C TYR A 24 8.20 -6.57 -6.96
N LEU A 25 7.25 -6.08 -6.15
CA LEU A 25 7.27 -6.21 -4.68
C LEU A 25 7.16 -7.65 -4.18
N LYS A 26 6.56 -8.57 -4.95
CA LYS A 26 6.51 -10.00 -4.59
C LYS A 26 7.89 -10.64 -4.64
N GLY A 27 8.75 -10.20 -5.55
CA GLY A 27 10.13 -10.67 -5.66
C GLY A 27 11.05 -10.13 -4.55
N ASP A 28 10.72 -8.98 -3.98
CA ASP A 28 11.53 -8.27 -2.98
C ASP A 28 11.09 -8.58 -1.54
N ASN A 29 11.58 -9.68 -0.97
CA ASN A 29 11.44 -10.03 0.46
C ASN A 29 10.01 -9.91 1.05
N PHE A 30 8.98 -10.28 0.27
CA PHE A 30 7.57 -10.17 0.67
C PHE A 30 7.11 -8.73 0.99
N SER A 31 7.68 -7.75 0.28
CA SER A 31 7.28 -6.34 0.36
C SER A 31 5.89 -6.09 -0.27
N ASP A 32 5.29 -7.09 -0.92
CA ASP A 32 3.91 -7.06 -1.42
C ASP A 32 2.88 -6.82 -0.30
N LYS A 33 3.21 -7.19 0.94
CA LYS A 33 2.40 -6.87 2.12
C LYS A 33 2.29 -5.37 2.38
N LEU A 34 3.30 -4.58 1.99
CA LEU A 34 3.29 -3.12 2.16
C LEU A 34 2.19 -2.48 1.30
N ILE A 35 2.17 -2.84 0.02
CA ILE A 35 1.17 -2.33 -0.92
C ILE A 35 -0.23 -2.89 -0.63
N ASP A 36 -0.33 -4.15 -0.21
CA ASP A 36 -1.58 -4.75 0.25
C ASP A 36 -2.16 -3.99 1.45
N PHE A 37 -1.31 -3.58 2.40
CA PHE A 37 -1.74 -2.80 3.55
C PHE A 37 -2.20 -1.40 3.15
N HIS A 38 -1.49 -0.73 2.23
CA HIS A 38 -1.90 0.56 1.68
C HIS A 38 -3.34 0.49 1.12
N PHE A 39 -3.62 -0.49 0.26
CA PHE A 39 -4.95 -0.65 -0.32
C PHE A 39 -6.00 -1.09 0.71
N ALA A 40 -5.62 -1.88 1.71
CA ALA A 40 -6.52 -2.23 2.81
C ALA A 40 -6.95 -0.98 3.61
N CYS A 41 -6.06 0.00 3.80
CA CYS A 41 -6.38 1.26 4.46
C CYS A 41 -7.34 2.12 3.60
N LEU A 42 -7.11 2.21 2.28
CA LEU A 42 -8.03 2.91 1.38
C LEU A 42 -9.42 2.26 1.35
N GLY A 43 -9.47 0.93 1.21
CA GLY A 43 -10.72 0.17 1.24
C GLY A 43 -11.44 0.28 2.58
N PHE A 44 -10.70 0.36 3.68
CA PHE A 44 -11.28 0.61 5.01
C PHE A 44 -11.99 1.95 5.08
N LYS A 45 -11.37 3.05 4.62
CA LYS A 45 -11.99 4.38 4.60
C LYS A 45 -13.31 4.38 3.82
N ILE A 46 -13.30 3.77 2.64
CA ILE A 46 -14.52 3.59 1.81
C ILE A 46 -15.57 2.78 2.58
N LYS A 47 -15.17 1.71 3.28
CA LYS A 47 -16.08 0.89 4.08
C LYS A 47 -16.70 1.65 5.24
N VAL A 48 -15.97 2.54 5.93
CA VAL A 48 -16.53 3.39 6.99
C VAL A 48 -17.65 4.26 6.44
N SER A 49 -17.46 4.87 5.28
CA SER A 49 -18.46 5.75 4.66
C SER A 49 -19.67 4.98 4.09
N THR A 50 -19.48 3.74 3.63
CA THR A 50 -20.52 2.96 2.92
C THR A 50 -21.25 1.97 3.81
N ASP A 51 -20.66 1.55 4.93
CA ASP A 51 -21.21 0.56 5.86
C ASP A 51 -20.72 0.83 7.30
N PRO A 52 -21.22 1.93 7.92
CA PRO A 52 -20.79 2.37 9.23
C PRO A 52 -21.20 1.41 10.36
N GLU A 53 -22.04 0.41 10.11
CA GLU A 53 -22.42 -0.56 11.13
C GLU A 53 -21.44 -1.76 11.19
N ASN A 54 -20.75 -2.07 10.09
CA ASN A 54 -19.94 -3.29 10.00
C ASN A 54 -18.42 -3.07 9.80
N PHE A 55 -17.96 -1.81 9.71
CA PHE A 55 -16.53 -1.51 9.48
C PHE A 55 -15.60 -1.96 10.63
N SER A 56 -16.09 -2.09 11.86
CA SER A 56 -15.30 -2.53 13.03
C SER A 56 -14.66 -3.91 12.83
N ASN A 57 -15.37 -4.84 12.18
CA ASN A 57 -14.85 -6.18 11.91
C ASN A 57 -13.74 -6.16 10.84
N LEU A 58 -13.83 -5.23 9.89
CA LEU A 58 -12.77 -5.00 8.91
C LEU A 58 -11.51 -4.44 9.60
N ALA A 59 -11.65 -3.46 10.50
CA ALA A 59 -10.52 -2.92 11.26
C ALA A 59 -9.76 -4.02 12.02
N LYS A 60 -10.49 -4.91 12.71
CA LYS A 60 -9.89 -6.06 13.42
C LYS A 60 -9.16 -7.02 12.47
N SER A 61 -9.72 -7.24 11.28
CA SER A 61 -9.14 -8.12 10.26
C SER A 61 -7.84 -7.54 9.69
N ILE A 62 -7.82 -6.23 9.40
CA ILE A 62 -6.62 -5.50 8.95
C ILE A 62 -5.53 -5.58 10.02
N TYR A 63 -5.86 -5.27 11.28
CA TYR A 63 -4.93 -5.39 12.39
C TYR A 63 -4.35 -6.82 12.52
N LYS A 64 -5.20 -7.85 12.48
CA LYS A 64 -4.75 -9.24 12.59
C LYS A 64 -3.85 -9.66 11.44
N LYS A 65 -4.16 -9.23 10.21
CA LYS A 65 -3.40 -9.61 9.00
C LYS A 65 -2.04 -8.92 8.93
N PHE A 66 -1.98 -7.62 9.23
CA PHE A 66 -0.79 -6.82 8.93
C PHE A 66 0.01 -6.43 10.19
N ILE A 67 -0.65 -6.17 11.31
CA ILE A 67 -0.03 -5.47 12.45
C ILE A 67 0.32 -6.43 13.60
N LYS A 68 -0.56 -7.39 13.92
CA LYS A 68 -0.43 -8.25 15.12
C LYS A 68 0.88 -9.05 15.18
N GLY A 69 1.42 -9.46 14.04
CA GLY A 69 2.60 -10.34 13.96
C GLY A 69 3.93 -9.61 13.73
N ASP A 70 3.98 -8.29 13.90
CA ASP A 70 5.14 -7.45 13.54
C ASP A 70 5.61 -7.61 12.08
N SER A 71 4.74 -8.11 11.20
CA SER A 71 4.97 -8.29 9.77
C SER A 71 5.18 -6.99 8.98
N MET A 72 5.04 -5.83 9.63
CA MET A 72 5.10 -4.51 9.02
C MET A 72 6.13 -3.64 9.75
N PRO A 73 6.97 -2.89 9.00
CA PRO A 73 8.02 -2.01 9.54
C PRO A 73 7.45 -0.70 10.12
N LEU A 74 6.43 -0.81 10.97
CA LEU A 74 5.78 0.32 11.65
C LEU A 74 6.44 0.61 12.99
N LYS A 75 6.47 1.89 13.39
CA LYS A 75 6.94 2.28 14.72
C LYS A 75 6.07 1.68 15.82
N SER A 76 6.69 1.34 16.96
CA SER A 76 5.99 0.74 18.10
C SER A 76 4.89 1.64 18.67
N SER A 77 5.04 2.96 18.60
CA SER A 77 4.01 3.93 19.03
C SER A 77 2.74 3.83 18.18
N VAL A 78 2.89 3.72 16.85
CA VAL A 78 1.79 3.58 15.89
C VAL A 78 1.03 2.26 16.13
N LYS A 79 1.77 1.16 16.32
CA LYS A 79 1.16 -0.14 16.66
C LYS A 79 0.34 -0.06 17.95
N LYS A 80 0.87 0.60 18.99
CA LYS A 80 0.18 0.78 20.28
C LYS A 80 -1.11 1.59 20.12
N GLN A 81 -1.08 2.70 19.37
CA GLN A 81 -2.25 3.54 19.11
C GLN A 81 -3.39 2.74 18.47
N ILE A 82 -3.08 1.92 17.47
CA ILE A 82 -4.08 1.07 16.79
C ILE A 82 -4.65 0.03 17.75
N VAL A 83 -3.80 -0.63 18.54
CA VAL A 83 -4.24 -1.62 19.54
C VAL A 83 -5.17 -0.99 20.57
N GLU A 84 -4.85 0.23 21.04
CA GLU A 84 -5.66 0.95 22.01
C GLU A 84 -7.02 1.36 21.44
N ALA A 85 -7.06 1.89 20.23
CA ALA A 85 -8.31 2.23 19.52
C ALA A 85 -9.21 0.99 19.35
N LEU A 86 -8.64 -0.17 19.00
CA LEU A 86 -9.39 -1.42 18.89
C LEU A 86 -9.92 -1.93 20.23
N LYS A 87 -9.14 -1.79 21.32
CA LYS A 87 -9.53 -2.21 22.68
C LYS A 87 -10.65 -1.35 23.25
N THR A 88 -10.56 -0.03 23.07
CA THR A 88 -11.55 0.94 23.55
C THR A 88 -12.77 1.04 22.64
N LYS A 89 -12.78 0.31 21.52
CA LYS A 89 -13.79 0.40 20.44
C LYS A 89 -13.92 1.80 19.85
N ASN A 90 -12.91 2.67 20.03
CA ASN A 90 -12.83 3.98 19.41
C ASN A 90 -12.26 3.86 17.99
N ILE A 91 -12.99 3.18 17.11
CA ILE A 91 -12.59 2.94 15.73
C ILE A 91 -13.27 3.99 14.86
N ASN A 92 -12.47 4.71 14.08
CA ASN A 92 -12.92 5.69 13.09
C ASN A 92 -12.15 5.50 11.78
N GLU A 93 -12.47 6.29 10.77
CA GLU A 93 -11.83 6.26 9.45
C GLU A 93 -10.31 6.51 9.46
N SER A 94 -9.79 7.22 10.47
CA SER A 94 -8.39 7.63 10.56
C SER A 94 -7.52 6.68 11.40
N ILE A 95 -8.08 5.59 11.94
CA ILE A 95 -7.37 4.63 12.80
C ILE A 95 -6.07 4.10 12.17
N PHE A 96 -6.00 4.02 10.83
CA PHE A 96 -4.82 3.54 10.10
C PHE A 96 -4.00 4.64 9.43
N ASP A 97 -4.35 5.93 9.55
CA ASP A 97 -3.72 7.01 8.78
C ASP A 97 -2.22 7.13 9.02
N VAL A 98 -1.81 7.11 10.29
CA VAL A 98 -0.39 7.22 10.65
C VAL A 98 0.38 5.99 10.17
N ALA A 99 -0.21 4.80 10.28
CA ALA A 99 0.41 3.58 9.77
C ALA A 99 0.51 3.59 8.25
N GLN A 100 -0.55 3.98 7.56
CA GLN A 100 -0.56 4.11 6.11
C GLN A 100 0.52 5.09 5.66
N ALA A 101 0.62 6.27 6.29
CA ALA A 101 1.65 7.25 5.96
C ALA A 101 3.09 6.74 6.12
N GLU A 102 3.38 5.95 7.15
CA GLU A 102 4.70 5.32 7.32
C GLU A 102 4.99 4.31 6.19
N ILE A 103 4.01 3.50 5.82
CA ILE A 103 4.17 2.51 4.73
C ILE A 103 4.28 3.18 3.36
N ASP A 104 3.49 4.21 3.11
CA ASP A 104 3.52 5.00 1.88
C ASP A 104 4.88 5.68 1.73
N LEU A 105 5.46 6.15 2.82
CA LEU A 105 6.81 6.70 2.82
C LEU A 105 7.83 5.63 2.40
N ILE A 106 7.78 4.44 3.01
CA ILE A 106 8.69 3.33 2.67
C ILE A 106 8.55 2.90 1.20
N LEU A 107 7.32 2.73 0.73
CA LEU A 107 7.04 2.42 -0.68
C LEU A 107 7.60 3.51 -1.59
N LYS A 108 7.38 4.79 -1.26
CA LYS A 108 7.81 5.93 -2.07
C LYS A 108 9.33 6.13 -2.06
N THR A 109 10.01 5.91 -0.93
CA THR A 109 11.45 6.23 -0.81
C THR A 109 12.34 5.06 -1.18
N ASN A 110 11.91 3.83 -0.93
CA ASN A 110 12.77 2.66 -1.08
C ASN A 110 12.36 1.84 -2.30
N HIS A 111 11.08 1.47 -2.39
CA HIS A 111 10.65 0.52 -3.41
C HIS A 111 10.34 1.17 -4.75
N TYR A 112 9.76 2.37 -4.76
CA TYR A 112 9.39 3.05 -5.99
C TYR A 112 10.60 3.43 -6.86
N PRO A 113 11.68 4.05 -6.34
CA PRO A 113 12.87 4.33 -7.14
C PRO A 113 13.56 3.04 -7.62
N ALA A 114 13.59 2.00 -6.78
CA ALA A 114 14.17 0.71 -7.14
C ALA A 114 13.34 -0.02 -8.20
N PHE A 115 12.01 0.10 -8.15
CA PHE A 115 11.12 -0.40 -9.18
C PHE A 115 11.41 0.25 -10.54
N LEU A 116 11.55 1.58 -10.58
CA LEU A 116 11.82 2.31 -11.83
C LEU A 116 13.18 1.97 -12.46
N THR A 117 14.10 1.35 -11.73
CA THR A 117 15.40 0.89 -12.23
C THR A 117 15.48 -0.63 -12.34
N SER A 118 14.40 -1.35 -12.04
CA SER A 118 14.36 -2.81 -12.07
C SER A 118 14.18 -3.36 -13.48
N ASP A 119 14.69 -4.57 -13.72
CA ASP A 119 14.55 -5.27 -15.00
C ASP A 119 13.10 -5.42 -15.45
N ILE A 120 12.18 -5.67 -14.51
CA ILE A 120 10.76 -5.83 -14.82
C ILE A 120 10.14 -4.55 -15.38
N PHE A 121 10.51 -3.39 -14.82
CA PHE A 121 10.05 -2.10 -15.33
C PHE A 121 10.73 -1.72 -16.65
N ILE A 122 12.04 -1.92 -16.76
CA ILE A 122 12.80 -1.60 -17.97
C ILE A 122 12.27 -2.41 -19.17
N LYS A 123 12.10 -3.73 -19.01
CA LYS A 123 11.52 -4.59 -20.06
C LYS A 123 10.12 -4.17 -20.47
N PHE A 124 9.29 -3.78 -19.50
CA PHE A 124 7.97 -3.24 -19.78
C PHE A 124 8.06 -1.94 -20.60
N ALA A 125 8.89 -0.98 -20.18
CA ALA A 125 9.04 0.31 -20.84
C ALA A 125 9.60 0.17 -22.28
N GLU A 126 10.51 -0.76 -22.51
CA GLU A 126 11.02 -1.10 -23.85
C GLU A 126 9.92 -1.65 -24.74
N THR A 127 9.12 -2.59 -24.23
CA THR A 127 7.98 -3.19 -24.95
C THR A 127 6.93 -2.13 -25.32
N GLU A 128 6.56 -1.25 -24.38
CA GLU A 128 5.60 -0.17 -24.64
C GLU A 128 6.09 0.83 -25.69
N LEU A 129 7.40 1.11 -25.70
CA LEU A 129 8.01 1.98 -26.69
C LEU A 129 8.01 1.33 -28.09
N GLU A 130 8.23 0.02 -28.18
CA GLU A 130 8.13 -0.73 -29.44
C GLU A 130 6.69 -0.74 -29.97
N ASN A 131 5.71 -1.03 -29.11
CA ASN A 131 4.29 -1.02 -29.47
C ASN A 131 3.81 0.36 -29.95
N SER A 132 4.37 1.44 -29.42
CA SER A 132 4.01 2.82 -29.81
C SER A 132 4.61 3.28 -31.15
N LYS A 133 5.53 2.49 -31.74
CA LYS A 133 6.18 2.79 -33.03
C LYS A 133 5.51 2.09 -34.22
N ILE A 134 4.58 1.17 -33.95
CA ILE A 134 3.80 0.41 -34.94
C ILE A 134 2.48 1.13 -35.18
#